data_AF-A0AAN7VAA3-F1
#
_entry.id   AF-A0AAN7VAA3-F1
#
_cell.length_a   1.000
_cell.length_b   1.000
_cell.length_c   1.000
_cell.angle_alpha   90.00
_cell.angle_beta   90.00
_cell.angle_gamma   90.00
#
_symmetry.space_group_name_H-M   'P 1'
#
loop_
_entity.id
_entity.type
_entity.pdbx_description
1 polymer ?
#
loop_
_entity_poly.entity_id
_entity_poly.type
_entity_poly.pdbx_seq_one_letter_code
_entity_poly.pdbx_strand_id
1 'polypeptide(L)'
;MLLFYGEVHRNVTAAVRRYHETFPNRRIPDRKTFEAIERRLRETGTLKPQRINAGRQRFRRSANVGEEILNAVQLSPTTSTRRLSLRFNISSASVW
;
A
#
# COMPACT_ATOMS: atom_id res chain seq x y z
N MET A 1 18.76 -7.65 1.71
CA MET A 1 19.15 -6.65 2.72
C MET A 1 19.15 -7.24 4.13
N LEU A 2 17.99 -7.60 4.70
CA LEU A 2 17.91 -8.21 6.04
C LEU A 2 18.70 -9.53 6.20
N LEU A 3 18.78 -10.35 5.14
CA LEU A 3 19.58 -11.59 5.17
C LEU A 3 21.05 -11.29 5.45
N PHE A 4 21.68 -10.36 4.71
CA PHE A 4 23.06 -9.93 4.96
C PHE A 4 23.24 -9.32 6.35
N TYR A 5 22.22 -8.60 6.85
CA TYR A 5 22.25 -8.06 8.21
C TYR A 5 22.28 -9.15 9.28
N GLY A 6 21.52 -10.23 9.09
CA GLY A 6 21.57 -11.41 9.95
C GLY A 6 22.88 -12.17 9.82
N GLU A 7 23.37 -12.37 8.60
CA GLU A 7 24.63 -13.08 8.30
C GLU A 7 25.84 -12.46 9.00
N VAL A 8 25.91 -11.12 9.04
CA VAL A 8 27.00 -10.40 9.73
C VAL A 8 26.68 -10.09 11.20
N HIS A 9 25.82 -10.88 11.83
CA HIS A 9 25.46 -10.78 13.24
C HIS A 9 25.02 -9.37 13.67
N ARG A 10 24.17 -8.73 12.87
CA ARG A 10 23.61 -7.38 13.10
C ARG A 10 24.65 -6.25 13.06
N ASN A 11 25.82 -6.46 12.44
CA ASN A 11 26.74 -5.37 12.13
C ASN A 11 26.29 -4.60 10.87
N VAL A 12 25.72 -3.41 11.06
CA VAL A 12 25.15 -2.63 9.96
C VAL A 12 26.19 -2.21 8.92
N THR A 13 27.40 -1.84 9.34
CA THR A 13 28.47 -1.41 8.43
C THR A 13 28.92 -2.56 7.54
N ALA A 14 29.12 -3.74 8.14
CA ALA A 14 29.45 -4.95 7.39
C ALA A 14 28.31 -5.36 6.45
N ALA A 15 27.06 -5.21 6.87
CA ALA A 15 25.89 -5.56 6.07
C ALA A 15 25.74 -4.65 4.83
N VAL A 16 25.96 -3.34 4.99
CA VAL A 16 25.95 -2.39 3.88
C VAL A 16 27.05 -2.72 2.88
N ARG A 17 28.27 -2.95 3.35
CA ARG A 17 29.40 -3.34 2.49
C ARG A 17 29.09 -4.63 1.73
N ARG A 18 28.61 -5.66 2.42
CA ARG A 18 28.29 -6.94 1.78
C ARG A 18 27.14 -6.82 0.79
N TYR A 19 26.13 -6.00 1.09
CA TYR A 19 25.04 -5.73 0.16
C TYR A 19 25.52 -4.99 -1.09
N HIS A 20 26.44 -4.05 -0.95
CA HIS A 20 27.06 -3.35 -2.08
C HIS A 20 27.89 -4.29 -2.96
N GLU A 21 28.74 -5.12 -2.35
CA GLU A 21 29.55 -6.11 -3.07
C GLU A 21 28.68 -7.11 -3.86
N THR A 22 27.53 -7.49 -3.29
CA THR A 22 26.60 -8.42 -3.96
C THR A 22 25.77 -7.73 -5.06
N PHE A 23 25.46 -6.44 -4.91
CA PHE A 23 24.60 -5.69 -5.83
C PHE A 23 25.20 -4.32 -6.22
N PRO A 24 26.32 -4.30 -6.97
CA PRO A 24 27.08 -3.07 -7.22
C PRO A 24 26.31 -2.00 -8.01
N ASN A 25 25.38 -2.40 -8.89
CA ASN A 25 24.61 -1.49 -9.74
C ASN A 25 23.25 -1.09 -9.17
N ARG A 26 23.03 -1.26 -7.86
CA ARG A 26 21.78 -0.89 -7.18
C ARG A 26 21.99 0.29 -6.25
N ARG A 27 20.91 1.03 -5.98
CA ARG A 27 20.90 2.00 -4.88
C ARG A 27 21.15 1.26 -3.57
N ILE A 28 22.24 1.60 -2.89
CA ILE A 28 22.62 1.00 -1.62
C ILE A 28 21.75 1.61 -0.51
N PRO A 29 21.02 0.79 0.27
CA PRO A 29 20.32 1.27 1.46
C PRO A 29 21.33 1.78 2.50
N ASP A 30 21.00 2.87 3.17
CA ASP A 30 21.84 3.41 4.23
C ASP A 30 21.71 2.59 5.53
N ARG A 31 22.59 2.87 6.48
CA ARG A 31 22.62 2.19 7.78
C ARG A 31 21.26 2.26 8.51
N LYS A 32 20.62 3.43 8.47
CA LYS A 32 19.32 3.65 9.12
C LYS A 32 18.23 2.79 8.50
N THR A 33 18.26 2.55 7.20
CA THR A 33 17.29 1.69 6.51
C THR A 33 17.39 0.24 7.00
N PHE A 34 18.60 -0.29 7.20
CA PHE A 34 18.80 -1.62 7.77
C PHE A 34 18.18 -1.77 9.16
N GLU A 35 18.50 -0.85 10.06
CA GLU A 35 17.99 -0.84 11.43
C GLU A 35 16.47 -0.64 11.47
N ALA A 36 15.94 0.32 10.70
CA ALA A 36 14.52 0.62 10.68
C ALA A 36 13.68 -0.58 10.19
N ILE A 37 14.17 -1.32 9.20
CA ILE A 37 13.47 -2.49 8.67
C ILE A 37 13.54 -3.65 9.66
N GLU A 38 14.69 -3.92 10.30
CA GLU A 38 14.77 -4.96 11.35
C GLU A 38 13.87 -4.62 12.53
N ARG A 39 13.93 -3.38 13.02
CA ARG A 39 13.10 -2.91 14.12
C ARG A 39 11.61 -3.06 13.79
N ARG A 40 11.20 -2.60 12.60
CA ARG A 40 9.81 -2.72 12.15
C ARG A 40 9.35 -4.18 12.12
N LEU A 41 10.17 -5.07 11.58
CA LEU A 41 9.84 -6.49 11.53
C LEU A 41 9.70 -7.08 12.93
N ARG A 42 10.61 -6.72 13.85
CA ARG A 42 10.59 -7.19 15.24
C ARG A 42 9.37 -6.67 16.02
N GLU A 43 9.02 -5.40 15.84
CA GLU A 43 7.95 -4.74 16.60
C GLU A 43 6.54 -5.03 16.05
N THR A 44 6.40 -5.16 14.73
CA THR A 44 5.07 -5.24 14.10
C THR A 44 4.83 -6.55 13.34
N GLY A 45 5.87 -7.37 13.15
CA GLY A 45 5.79 -8.60 12.35
C GLY A 45 5.56 -8.35 10.85
N THR A 46 5.55 -7.10 10.39
CA THR A 46 5.17 -6.76 9.02
C THR A 46 6.07 -5.69 8.40
N LEU A 47 6.49 -5.94 7.15
CA LEU A 47 7.17 -4.96 6.32
C LEU A 47 6.20 -4.16 5.42
N LYS A 48 4.89 -4.42 5.53
CA LYS A 48 3.89 -3.67 4.76
C LYS A 48 3.96 -2.19 5.15
N PRO A 49 3.97 -1.26 4.18
CA PRO A 49 4.00 0.16 4.47
C PRO A 49 2.78 0.55 5.31
N GLN A 50 3.01 1.35 6.34
CA GLN A 50 1.94 1.93 7.13
C GLN A 50 1.36 3.08 6.32
N ARG A 51 0.10 2.94 5.89
CA ARG A 51 -0.62 3.97 5.14
C ARG A 51 -1.22 5.02 6.09
N ILE A 52 -0.41 5.50 7.03
CA ILE A 52 -0.79 6.62 7.90
C ILE A 52 -0.66 7.88 7.04
N ASN A 53 -1.72 8.68 6.94
CA ASN A 53 -1.77 9.90 6.12
C ASN A 53 -1.56 9.68 4.60
N ALA A 54 -1.94 8.52 4.06
CA ALA A 54 -1.82 8.20 2.62
C ALA A 54 -2.86 8.94 1.73
N GLY A 55 -3.24 10.16 2.12
CA GLY A 55 -4.31 10.94 1.51
C GLY A 55 -5.70 10.62 2.07
N ARG A 56 -6.71 11.34 1.57
CA ARG A 56 -8.12 11.11 1.92
C ARG A 56 -8.41 9.64 1.67
N GLN A 57 -8.98 8.96 2.67
CA GLN A 57 -9.64 7.68 2.46
C GLN A 57 -10.61 7.93 1.31
N ARG A 58 -10.28 7.51 0.08
CA ARG A 58 -11.32 7.33 -0.93
C ARG A 58 -12.31 6.45 -0.18
N PHE A 59 -13.55 6.89 -0.06
CA PHE A 59 -14.63 5.97 0.30
C PHE A 59 -14.43 4.83 -0.68
N ARG A 60 -13.75 3.76 -0.23
CA ARG A 60 -13.80 2.48 -0.88
C ARG A 60 -15.29 2.30 -0.93
N ARG A 61 -15.85 2.30 -2.15
CA ARG A 61 -17.25 1.97 -2.41
C ARG A 61 -17.58 0.98 -1.32
N SER A 62 -18.36 1.39 -0.31
CA SER A 62 -18.74 0.44 0.74
C SER A 62 -19.22 -0.77 -0.06
N ALA A 63 -18.72 -1.98 0.18
CA ALA A 63 -18.94 -3.09 -0.75
C ALA A 63 -20.41 -3.15 -1.20
N ASN A 64 -21.30 -2.90 -0.22
CA ASN A 64 -22.72 -2.65 -0.37
C ASN A 64 -23.11 -1.59 -1.42
N VAL A 65 -22.59 -0.36 -1.34
CA VAL A 65 -22.91 0.72 -2.31
C VAL A 65 -22.43 0.37 -3.72
N GLY A 66 -21.27 -0.28 -3.86
CA GLY A 66 -20.78 -0.73 -5.16
C GLY A 66 -21.70 -1.78 -5.79
N GLU A 67 -22.09 -2.77 -4.99
CA GLU A 67 -23.02 -3.83 -5.41
C GLU A 67 -24.41 -3.29 -5.71
N GLU A 68 -24.92 -2.36 -4.91
CA GLU A 68 -26.21 -1.70 -5.14
C GLU A 68 -26.23 -0.89 -6.44
N ILE A 69 -25.13 -0.21 -6.78
CA ILE A 69 -24.99 0.49 -8.07
C ILE A 69 -25.01 -0.52 -9.22
N LEU A 70 -24.26 -1.63 -9.11
CA LEU A 70 -24.24 -2.68 -10.14
C LEU A 70 -25.63 -3.30 -10.34
N ASN A 71 -26.33 -3.62 -9.25
CA ASN A 71 -27.69 -4.14 -9.29
C ASN A 71 -28.66 -3.13 -9.92
N ALA A 72 -28.54 -1.84 -9.60
CA ALA A 72 -29.37 -0.79 -10.20
C ALA A 72 -29.14 -0.64 -11.71
N VAL A 73 -27.90 -0.76 -12.17
CA VAL A 73 -27.56 -0.74 -13.61
C VAL A 73 -28.07 -2.01 -14.30
N GLN A 74 -27.97 -3.17 -13.66
CA GLN A 74 -28.46 -4.42 -14.22
C GLN A 74 -29.99 -4.42 -14.38
N LEU A 75 -30.71 -3.84 -13.42
CA LEU A 75 -32.18 -3.67 -13.50
C LEU A 75 -32.60 -2.61 -14.52
N SER A 76 -31.78 -1.58 -14.75
CA SER A 76 -32.06 -0.50 -15.69
C SER A 76 -30.79 -0.02 -16.39
N PRO A 77 -30.39 -0.68 -17.49
CA PRO A 77 -29.12 -0.39 -18.18
C PRO A 77 -29.04 1.02 -18.78
N THR A 78 -30.19 1.66 -19.02
CA THR A 78 -30.29 3.03 -19.57
C THR A 78 -30.21 4.12 -18.50
N THR A 79 -30.04 3.75 -17.23
CA THR A 79 -29.92 4.71 -16.13
C THR A 79 -28.63 5.51 -16.23
N SER A 80 -28.73 6.83 -16.10
CA SER A 80 -27.56 7.73 -16.15
C SER A 80 -26.76 7.70 -14.85
N THR A 81 -25.44 7.92 -14.96
CA THR A 81 -24.53 8.06 -13.81
C THR A 81 -24.99 9.16 -12.85
N ARG A 82 -25.50 10.28 -13.39
CA ARG A 82 -26.06 11.39 -12.58
C ARG A 82 -27.25 10.94 -11.73
N ARG A 83 -28.14 10.10 -12.27
CA ARG A 83 -29.29 9.57 -11.52
C ARG A 83 -28.83 8.65 -10.38
N LEU A 84 -27.83 7.79 -10.63
CA LEU A 84 -27.23 6.93 -9.60
C LEU A 84 -26.54 7.77 -8.51
N SER A 85 -25.79 8.80 -8.89
CA SER A 85 -25.14 9.72 -7.95
C SER A 85 -26.12 10.37 -6.99
N LEU A 86 -27.26 10.87 -7.50
CA LEU A 86 -28.31 11.45 -6.68
C LEU A 86 -28.94 10.40 -5.75
N ARG A 87 -29.22 9.21 -6.28
CA ARG A 87 -29.82 8.11 -5.52
C ARG A 87 -28.95 7.65 -4.34
N PHE A 88 -27.64 7.53 -4.57
CA PHE A 88 -26.68 7.02 -3.58
C PHE A 88 -25.96 8.13 -2.81
N ASN A 89 -26.32 9.41 -3.04
CA ASN A 89 -25.69 10.59 -2.44
C ASN A 89 -24.14 10.59 -2.56
N ILE A 90 -23.64 10.27 -3.75
CA ILE A 90 -22.21 10.23 -4.08
C ILE A 90 -21.90 11.05 -5.32
N SER A 91 -20.64 11.44 -5.50
CA SER A 91 -20.21 12.13 -6.72
C SER A 91 -20.35 11.24 -7.96
N SER A 92 -20.58 11.84 -9.13
CA SER A 92 -20.58 11.11 -10.41
C SER A 92 -19.25 10.41 -10.70
N ALA A 93 -18.15 11.00 -10.24
CA ALA A 93 -16.82 10.38 -10.31
C ALA A 93 -16.66 9.15 -9.40
N SER A 94 -17.56 8.92 -8.45
CA SER A 94 -17.55 7.70 -7.62
C SER A 94 -18.36 6.56 -8.25
N VAL A 95 -19.31 6.89 -9.14
CA VAL A 95 -20.13 5.94 -9.90
C VAL A 95 -19.35 5.38 -11.09
N TRP A 96 -18.59 6.22 -11.79
CA TRP A 96 -17.59 5.80 -12.79
C TRP A 96 -16.39 5.16 -12.07
#